data_AF-A0A6V7HW75-F1
#
_entry.id   AF-A0A6V7HW75-F1
#
_cell.length_a   1.000
_cell.length_b   1.000
_cell.length_c   1.000
_cell.angle_alpha   90.00
_cell.angle_beta   90.00
_cell.angle_gamma   90.00
#
_symmetry.space_group_name_H-M   'P 1'
#
loop_
_entity.id
_entity.type
_entity.pdbx_description
1 polymer ?
#
loop_
_entity_poly.entity_id
_entity_poly.type
_entity_poly.pdbx_seq_one_letter_code
_entity_poly.pdbx_strand_id
1 'polypeptide(L)'
;EVLCRYAEIMKLKMPIKLIANQDLDASDTDIFEDAKSWFISLFKFAQLDSAKFPKRETKLLAEFSRDKDYLFDLDSENFFPANVRTMIVDFILERQSIGIQRLVETGVYSAAYPLHDGGYNQPGTIRSLLYNEWGKMGKWIRLQPLDTIQEYFGVNFAMYFAWLGFYTYMLIPASIAGLLCFFYGLITLSQNQIGRDACSPWADTVIMCPQCDRNCDYWRLNTTCILTKMTLVFDTPATVVFAVFMSFWAVLYLELWRRKSEELSYRWGLVGWDQGAEHPRPQYLAMIQKAQKLNFKVKQK
;
A
#
# COMPACT_ATOMS: atom_id res chain seq x y z
N GLU A 1 -12.40 -30.95 9.07
CA GLU A 1 -12.54 -30.83 10.54
C GLU A 1 -11.51 -29.91 11.20
N VAL A 2 -10.19 -30.21 11.10
CA VAL A 2 -9.13 -29.38 11.73
C VAL A 2 -9.20 -27.91 11.29
N LEU A 3 -9.32 -27.66 9.98
CA LEU A 3 -9.44 -26.30 9.43
C LEU A 3 -10.63 -25.54 10.03
N CYS A 4 -11.81 -26.16 10.10
CA CYS A 4 -13.01 -25.54 10.66
C CYS A 4 -12.83 -25.19 12.14
N ARG A 5 -12.21 -26.09 12.93
CA ARG A 5 -11.95 -25.84 14.35
C ARG A 5 -11.02 -24.63 14.56
N TYR A 6 -9.92 -24.56 13.81
CA TYR A 6 -8.98 -23.45 13.97
C TYR A 6 -9.49 -22.15 13.36
N ALA A 7 -10.27 -22.20 12.28
CA ALA A 7 -10.95 -21.03 11.73
C ALA A 7 -11.90 -20.37 12.76
N GLU A 8 -12.63 -21.17 13.54
CA GLU A 8 -13.46 -20.68 14.64
C GLU A 8 -12.64 -20.09 15.79
N ILE A 9 -11.54 -20.74 16.20
CA ILE A 9 -10.63 -20.23 17.25
C ILE A 9 -10.05 -18.87 16.84
N MET A 10 -9.71 -18.70 15.57
CA MET A 10 -9.16 -17.47 15.00
C MET A 10 -10.24 -16.43 14.67
N LYS A 11 -11.53 -16.75 14.85
CA LYS A 11 -12.69 -15.91 14.49
C LYS A 11 -12.58 -15.36 13.07
N LEU A 12 -12.16 -16.20 12.12
CA LEU A 12 -12.03 -15.79 10.72
C LEU A 12 -13.40 -15.43 10.15
N LYS A 13 -13.47 -14.30 9.42
CA LYS A 13 -14.68 -13.92 8.71
C LYS A 13 -14.74 -14.60 7.35
N MET A 14 -15.78 -15.39 7.13
CA MET A 14 -15.99 -16.19 5.92
C MET A 14 -17.27 -15.74 5.20
N PRO A 15 -17.36 -15.93 3.87
CA PRO A 15 -18.53 -15.53 3.10
C PRO A 15 -19.75 -16.38 3.47
N ILE A 16 -20.87 -15.72 3.72
CA ILE A 16 -22.16 -16.39 3.97
C ILE A 16 -22.86 -16.76 2.66
N LYS A 17 -23.72 -17.77 2.69
CA LYS A 17 -24.63 -18.08 1.58
C LYS A 17 -25.52 -16.87 1.30
N LEU A 18 -25.58 -16.46 0.04
CA LEU A 18 -26.49 -15.40 -0.39
C LEU A 18 -27.93 -15.91 -0.25
N ILE A 19 -28.75 -15.16 0.49
CA ILE A 19 -30.19 -15.41 0.52
C ILE A 19 -30.73 -14.88 -0.82
N ALA A 20 -31.37 -15.76 -1.59
CA ALA A 20 -31.73 -15.54 -3.00
C ALA A 20 -32.66 -14.34 -3.31
N ASN A 21 -33.01 -13.50 -2.33
CA ASN A 21 -34.01 -12.42 -2.45
C ASN A 21 -33.57 -11.06 -1.88
N GLN A 22 -32.27 -10.81 -1.68
CA GLN A 22 -31.79 -9.47 -1.30
C GLN A 22 -30.65 -9.04 -2.22
N ASP A 23 -31.01 -8.34 -3.29
CA ASP A 23 -30.09 -7.49 -4.04
C ASP A 23 -29.66 -6.35 -3.10
N LEU A 24 -28.48 -6.48 -2.52
CA LEU A 24 -27.85 -5.43 -1.73
C LEU A 24 -27.31 -4.37 -2.69
N ASP A 25 -28.19 -3.51 -3.16
CA ASP A 25 -27.82 -2.28 -3.86
C ASP A 25 -27.13 -1.33 -2.87
N ALA A 26 -25.81 -1.44 -2.79
CA ALA A 26 -24.96 -0.43 -2.17
C ALA A 26 -24.96 0.82 -3.07
N SER A 27 -25.97 1.69 -2.88
CA SER A 27 -25.99 3.03 -3.45
C SER A 27 -24.97 3.91 -2.72
N ASP A 28 -23.75 3.97 -3.26
CA ASP A 28 -22.76 4.94 -2.82
C ASP A 28 -23.16 6.35 -3.30
N THR A 29 -23.17 7.30 -2.38
CA THR A 29 -23.60 8.70 -2.50
C THR A 29 -23.06 9.49 -3.72
N ASP A 30 -23.94 10.27 -4.37
CA ASP A 30 -23.81 11.01 -5.64
C ASP A 30 -22.52 11.84 -5.86
N ILE A 31 -21.97 12.49 -4.82
CA ILE A 31 -20.83 13.41 -5.01
C ILE A 31 -19.54 12.68 -5.40
N PHE A 32 -19.38 11.45 -4.91
CA PHE A 32 -18.20 10.64 -5.18
C PHE A 32 -18.31 9.94 -6.55
N GLU A 33 -19.52 9.67 -7.03
CA GLU A 33 -19.76 9.08 -8.36
C GLU A 33 -19.33 10.02 -9.49
N ASP A 34 -19.55 11.33 -9.36
CA ASP A 34 -19.14 12.31 -10.38
C ASP A 34 -17.61 12.45 -10.46
N ALA A 35 -16.94 12.55 -9.33
CA ALA A 35 -15.48 12.55 -9.30
C ALA A 35 -14.93 11.21 -9.81
N LYS A 36 -15.50 10.09 -9.35
CA LYS A 36 -15.13 8.73 -9.76
C LYS A 36 -15.37 8.50 -11.24
N SER A 37 -16.47 8.98 -11.82
CA SER A 37 -16.77 8.83 -13.26
C SER A 37 -15.82 9.65 -14.12
N TRP A 38 -15.47 10.87 -13.69
CA TRP A 38 -14.44 11.68 -14.32
C TRP A 38 -13.06 11.00 -14.25
N PHE A 39 -12.64 10.51 -13.08
CA PHE A 39 -11.41 9.74 -12.91
C PHE A 39 -11.43 8.43 -13.74
N ILE A 40 -12.53 7.70 -13.76
CA ILE A 40 -12.73 6.48 -14.55
C ILE A 40 -12.65 6.77 -16.04
N SER A 41 -13.20 7.90 -16.50
CA SER A 41 -13.12 8.35 -17.89
C SER A 41 -11.67 8.66 -18.26
N LEU A 42 -10.95 9.39 -17.40
CA LEU A 42 -9.54 9.73 -17.59
C LEU A 42 -8.65 8.48 -17.70
N PHE A 43 -8.98 7.42 -16.96
CA PHE A 43 -8.24 6.15 -16.90
C PHE A 43 -8.94 4.98 -17.62
N LYS A 44 -9.83 5.23 -18.59
CA LYS A 44 -10.48 4.16 -19.37
C LYS A 44 -9.47 3.21 -20.01
N PHE A 45 -8.35 3.75 -20.50
CA PHE A 45 -7.26 2.98 -21.12
C PHE A 45 -6.49 2.09 -20.13
N ALA A 46 -6.58 2.39 -18.83
CA ALA A 46 -5.91 1.68 -17.75
C ALA A 46 -6.81 0.63 -17.08
N GLN A 47 -8.06 0.44 -17.52
CA GLN A 47 -8.99 -0.48 -16.87
C GLN A 47 -8.51 -1.94 -16.92
N LEU A 48 -8.85 -2.67 -15.86
CA LEU A 48 -8.54 -4.08 -15.73
C LEU A 48 -9.47 -4.90 -16.65
N ASP A 49 -8.90 -5.90 -17.33
CA ASP A 49 -9.65 -6.79 -18.19
C ASP A 49 -10.63 -7.63 -17.36
N SER A 50 -11.92 -7.32 -17.46
CA SER A 50 -12.98 -7.96 -16.67
C SER A 50 -13.18 -9.43 -17.03
N ALA A 51 -12.69 -9.88 -18.19
CA ALA A 51 -12.72 -11.30 -18.56
C ALA A 51 -11.66 -12.13 -17.82
N LYS A 52 -10.53 -11.51 -17.44
CA LYS A 52 -9.44 -12.18 -16.68
C LYS A 52 -9.57 -12.00 -15.19
N PHE A 53 -10.14 -10.87 -14.76
CA PHE A 53 -10.37 -10.54 -13.37
C PHE A 53 -11.86 -10.20 -13.20
N PRO A 54 -12.71 -11.22 -12.96
CA PRO A 54 -14.12 -10.97 -12.70
C PRO A 54 -14.25 -10.14 -11.43
N LYS A 55 -15.12 -9.13 -11.46
CA LYS A 55 -15.46 -8.38 -10.24
C LYS A 55 -16.11 -9.36 -9.27
N ARG A 56 -15.55 -9.45 -8.06
CA ARG A 56 -16.18 -10.22 -6.99
C ARG A 56 -17.45 -9.52 -6.55
N GLU A 57 -18.55 -10.25 -6.54
CA GLU A 57 -19.77 -9.81 -5.88
C GLU A 57 -19.47 -9.60 -4.39
N THR A 58 -19.99 -8.52 -3.83
CA THR A 58 -19.82 -8.17 -2.42
C THR A 58 -20.62 -9.16 -1.57
N LYS A 59 -19.98 -10.26 -1.18
CA LYS A 59 -20.55 -11.22 -0.22
C LYS A 59 -20.41 -10.68 1.19
N LEU A 60 -21.48 -10.79 1.97
CA LEU A 60 -21.43 -10.49 3.39
C LEU A 60 -20.51 -11.50 4.10
N LEU A 61 -19.64 -10.98 4.96
CA LEU A 61 -18.67 -11.77 5.71
C LEU A 61 -19.10 -11.87 7.17
N ALA A 62 -19.17 -13.08 7.70
CA ALA A 62 -19.53 -13.35 9.09
C ALA A 62 -18.45 -14.19 9.78
N GLU A 63 -18.31 -14.01 11.09
CA GLU A 63 -17.40 -14.85 11.90
C GLU A 63 -17.78 -16.32 11.76
N PHE A 64 -16.80 -17.14 11.39
CA PHE A 64 -16.99 -18.57 11.21
C PHE A 64 -17.27 -19.24 12.55
N SER A 65 -18.40 -19.95 12.62
CA SER A 65 -18.80 -20.73 13.79
C SER A 65 -19.30 -22.09 13.33
N ARG A 66 -18.85 -23.15 14.02
CA ARG A 66 -19.24 -24.53 13.69
C ARG A 66 -20.71 -24.80 14.05
N ASP A 67 -21.24 -24.10 15.05
CA ASP A 67 -22.65 -24.21 15.45
C ASP A 67 -23.61 -23.60 14.42
N LYS A 68 -23.08 -22.78 13.49
CA LYS A 68 -23.83 -22.11 12.41
C LYS A 68 -23.33 -22.54 11.03
N ASP A 69 -23.04 -23.82 10.86
CA ASP A 69 -22.56 -24.40 9.60
C ASP A 69 -23.49 -24.13 8.42
N TYR A 70 -24.81 -24.11 8.63
CA TYR A 70 -25.84 -23.84 7.63
C TYR A 70 -25.68 -22.47 6.94
N LEU A 71 -25.01 -21.51 7.58
CA LEU A 71 -24.76 -20.17 7.03
C LEU A 71 -23.64 -20.18 5.97
N PHE A 72 -22.76 -21.19 6.01
CA PHE A 72 -21.56 -21.30 5.19
C PHE A 72 -21.66 -22.43 4.17
N ASP A 73 -20.95 -22.29 3.04
CA ASP A 73 -20.92 -23.29 1.97
C ASP A 73 -19.69 -24.20 2.07
N LEU A 74 -19.70 -25.06 3.09
CA LEU A 74 -18.59 -25.97 3.42
C LEU A 74 -18.33 -27.05 2.37
N ASP A 75 -19.31 -27.34 1.52
CA ASP A 75 -19.22 -28.38 0.48
C ASP A 75 -18.43 -27.92 -0.74
N SER A 76 -18.20 -26.61 -0.88
CA SER A 76 -17.41 -26.06 -1.99
C SER A 76 -15.91 -26.34 -1.81
N GLU A 77 -15.26 -26.90 -2.85
CA GLU A 77 -13.83 -27.26 -2.80
C GLU A 77 -12.92 -26.08 -2.44
N ASN A 78 -13.29 -24.86 -2.87
CA ASN A 78 -12.54 -23.63 -2.66
C ASN A 78 -13.10 -22.75 -1.53
N PHE A 79 -13.90 -23.29 -0.60
CA PHE A 79 -14.42 -22.52 0.53
C PHE A 79 -13.29 -21.89 1.37
N PHE A 80 -12.24 -22.67 1.65
CA PHE A 80 -11.02 -22.19 2.29
C PHE A 80 -9.93 -21.95 1.24
N PRO A 81 -9.70 -20.69 0.82
CA PRO A 81 -8.67 -20.39 -0.16
C PRO A 81 -7.26 -20.71 0.37
N ALA A 82 -6.30 -20.87 -0.53
CA ALA A 82 -4.95 -21.33 -0.22
C ALA A 82 -4.23 -20.45 0.82
N ASN A 83 -4.45 -19.13 0.78
CA ASN A 83 -3.94 -18.19 1.79
C ASN A 83 -4.52 -18.45 3.18
N VAL A 84 -5.83 -18.71 3.31
CA VAL A 84 -6.49 -19.02 4.58
C VAL A 84 -6.02 -20.37 5.12
N ARG A 85 -5.87 -21.38 4.26
CA ARG A 85 -5.31 -22.68 4.65
C ARG A 85 -3.88 -22.54 5.18
N THR A 86 -3.05 -21.80 4.46
CA THR A 86 -1.67 -21.51 4.87
C THR A 86 -1.62 -20.78 6.20
N MET A 87 -2.44 -19.74 6.38
CA MET A 87 -2.54 -18.97 7.61
C MET A 87 -2.97 -19.83 8.81
N ILE A 88 -3.95 -20.73 8.63
CA ILE A 88 -4.37 -21.66 9.68
C ILE A 88 -3.23 -22.63 10.04
N VAL A 89 -2.52 -23.17 9.04
CA VAL A 89 -1.40 -24.09 9.28
C VAL A 89 -0.26 -23.39 10.02
N ASP A 90 0.09 -22.16 9.62
CA ASP A 90 1.12 -21.36 10.28
C ASP A 90 0.74 -21.08 11.74
N PHE A 91 -0.51 -20.68 12.00
CA PHE A 91 -1.04 -20.51 13.35
C PHE A 91 -0.94 -21.78 14.20
N ILE A 92 -1.22 -22.96 13.63
CA ILE A 92 -1.07 -24.25 14.33
C ILE A 92 0.41 -24.51 14.66
N LEU A 93 1.31 -24.27 13.72
CA LEU A 93 2.75 -24.51 13.88
C LEU A 93 3.39 -23.57 14.91
N GLU A 94 2.91 -22.33 15.01
CA GLU A 94 3.36 -21.38 16.04
C GLU A 94 2.88 -21.76 17.44
N ARG A 95 1.66 -22.31 17.57
CA ARG A 95 1.05 -22.65 18.85
C ARG A 95 1.59 -23.93 19.48
N GLN A 96 2.17 -24.84 18.70
CA GLN A 96 2.79 -26.05 19.24
C GLN A 96 3.96 -25.69 20.18
N SER A 97 4.12 -26.44 21.27
CA SER A 97 4.87 -26.14 22.53
C SER A 97 6.18 -25.34 22.47
N ILE A 98 6.91 -25.33 21.36
CA ILE A 98 8.21 -24.65 21.17
C ILE A 98 8.13 -23.53 20.12
N GLY A 99 7.11 -23.55 19.25
CA GLY A 99 6.94 -22.69 18.07
C GLY A 99 7.90 -23.04 16.94
N ILE A 100 7.41 -23.07 15.69
CA ILE A 100 8.23 -23.41 14.51
C ILE A 100 9.42 -22.46 14.32
N GLN A 101 9.24 -21.16 14.59
CA GLN A 101 10.28 -20.14 14.45
C GLN A 101 11.53 -20.47 15.27
N ARG A 102 11.36 -20.95 16.51
CA ARG A 102 12.47 -21.34 17.38
C ARG A 102 13.18 -22.60 16.89
N LEU A 103 12.45 -23.56 16.30
CA LEU A 103 13.06 -24.77 15.75
C LEU A 103 13.94 -24.45 14.54
N VAL A 104 13.56 -23.43 13.76
CA VAL A 104 14.38 -22.91 12.66
C VAL A 104 15.61 -22.16 13.21
N GLU A 105 15.43 -21.27 14.19
CA GLU A 105 16.54 -20.53 14.82
C GLU A 105 17.57 -21.42 15.52
N THR A 106 17.12 -22.52 16.12
CA THR A 106 18.00 -23.48 16.80
C THR A 106 18.70 -24.43 15.83
N GLY A 107 18.41 -24.35 14.53
CA GLY A 107 19.01 -25.19 13.50
C GLY A 107 18.49 -26.63 13.47
N VAL A 108 17.36 -26.92 14.15
CA VAL A 108 16.69 -28.24 14.05
C VAL A 108 16.00 -28.36 12.68
N TYR A 109 15.35 -27.29 12.24
CA TYR A 109 14.83 -27.15 10.87
C TYR A 109 15.65 -26.13 10.09
N SER A 110 15.84 -26.38 8.80
CA SER A 110 16.57 -25.45 7.92
C SER A 110 15.70 -24.24 7.52
N ALA A 111 14.43 -24.46 7.20
CA ALA A 111 13.50 -23.41 6.78
C ALA A 111 12.05 -23.89 6.92
N ALA A 112 11.12 -22.96 7.10
CA ALA A 112 9.68 -23.18 7.05
C ALA A 112 9.05 -22.08 6.20
N TYR A 113 8.37 -22.44 5.12
CA TYR A 113 7.71 -21.50 4.21
C TYR A 113 6.55 -22.18 3.48
N PRO A 114 5.49 -21.43 3.12
CA PRO A 114 4.42 -21.95 2.29
C PRO A 114 4.87 -22.14 0.84
N LEU A 115 4.28 -23.13 0.18
CA LEU A 115 4.48 -23.37 -1.24
C LEU A 115 3.54 -22.51 -2.08
N HIS A 116 4.01 -22.09 -3.25
CA HIS A 116 3.17 -21.43 -4.26
C HIS A 116 2.41 -22.46 -5.09
N ASP A 117 1.26 -22.06 -5.64
CA ASP A 117 0.39 -22.93 -6.47
C ASP A 117 1.09 -23.54 -7.69
N GLY A 118 2.13 -22.89 -8.22
CA GLY A 118 2.88 -23.39 -9.35
C GLY A 118 3.97 -22.47 -9.88
N GLY A 119 4.50 -22.82 -11.05
CA GLY A 119 5.50 -22.04 -11.77
C GLY A 119 4.91 -20.83 -12.50
N TYR A 120 5.72 -19.81 -12.76
CA TYR A 120 5.28 -18.60 -13.48
C TYR A 120 4.87 -18.87 -14.95
N ASN A 121 5.35 -19.98 -15.54
CA ASN A 121 5.03 -20.39 -16.92
C ASN A 121 3.83 -21.33 -17.03
N GLN A 122 3.27 -21.82 -15.92
CA GLN A 122 2.17 -22.78 -15.95
C GLN A 122 0.83 -22.05 -16.12
N PRO A 123 0.12 -22.24 -17.25
CA PRO A 123 -1.17 -21.59 -17.48
C PRO A 123 -2.23 -22.15 -16.50
N GLY A 124 -3.13 -21.29 -16.04
CA GLY A 124 -4.21 -21.67 -15.10
C GLY A 124 -3.88 -21.50 -13.62
N THR A 125 -2.65 -21.08 -13.27
CA THR A 125 -2.29 -20.73 -11.88
C THR A 125 -2.48 -19.24 -11.61
N ILE A 126 -2.85 -18.88 -10.37
CA ILE A 126 -3.00 -17.47 -9.95
C ILE A 126 -1.67 -16.72 -10.11
N ARG A 127 -0.55 -17.40 -9.84
CA ARG A 127 0.80 -16.85 -9.99
C ARG A 127 1.12 -16.44 -11.43
N SER A 128 0.83 -17.29 -12.42
CA SER A 128 1.11 -16.95 -13.82
C SER A 128 0.19 -15.83 -14.32
N LEU A 129 -1.06 -15.79 -13.87
CA LEU A 129 -1.98 -14.68 -14.15
C LEU A 129 -1.45 -13.35 -13.60
N LEU A 130 -1.10 -13.31 -12.31
CA LEU A 130 -0.54 -12.11 -11.67
C LEU A 130 0.77 -11.66 -12.33
N TYR A 131 1.65 -12.60 -12.69
CA TYR A 131 2.89 -12.26 -13.38
C TYR A 131 2.61 -11.63 -14.76
N ASN A 132 1.72 -12.22 -15.56
CA ASN A 132 1.45 -11.78 -16.92
C ASN A 132 0.70 -10.44 -17.01
N GLU A 133 -0.21 -10.19 -16.06
CA GLU A 133 -1.12 -9.05 -16.13
C GLU A 133 -0.71 -7.87 -15.23
N TRP A 134 0.04 -8.13 -14.15
CA TRP A 134 0.45 -7.11 -13.18
C TRP A 134 1.97 -7.03 -13.02
N GLY A 135 2.67 -8.15 -12.84
CA GLY A 135 4.11 -8.19 -12.57
C GLY A 135 5.03 -7.87 -13.75
N LYS A 136 4.51 -7.78 -14.98
CA LYS A 136 5.30 -7.41 -16.17
C LYS A 136 5.45 -5.89 -16.29
N MET A 137 6.67 -5.44 -16.53
CA MET A 137 6.99 -4.01 -16.73
C MET A 137 6.14 -3.35 -17.83
N GLY A 138 5.78 -4.10 -18.88
CA GLY A 138 4.91 -3.61 -19.95
C GLY A 138 3.44 -3.37 -19.57
N LYS A 139 3.02 -3.68 -18.34
CA LYS A 139 1.64 -3.53 -17.85
C LYS A 139 1.47 -2.47 -16.74
N TRP A 140 2.48 -1.62 -16.51
CA TRP A 140 2.50 -0.59 -15.47
C TRP A 140 1.34 0.42 -15.47
N ILE A 141 0.70 0.61 -16.62
CA ILE A 141 -0.42 1.54 -16.80
C ILE A 141 -1.74 0.96 -16.25
N ARG A 142 -1.89 -0.37 -16.20
CA ARG A 142 -3.17 -0.99 -15.83
C ARG A 142 -3.47 -0.84 -14.34
N LEU A 143 -4.76 -0.75 -14.00
CA LEU A 143 -5.26 -0.80 -12.63
C LEU A 143 -4.81 -2.10 -11.97
N GLN A 144 -4.48 -2.01 -10.68
CA GLN A 144 -3.97 -3.15 -9.92
C GLN A 144 -5.12 -4.10 -9.51
N PRO A 145 -4.99 -5.43 -9.73
CA PRO A 145 -5.98 -6.42 -9.32
C PRO A 145 -5.88 -6.73 -7.81
N LEU A 146 -6.35 -5.80 -6.97
CA LEU A 146 -6.17 -5.87 -5.51
C LEU A 146 -6.74 -7.13 -4.86
N ASP A 147 -7.89 -7.63 -5.32
CA ASP A 147 -8.54 -8.80 -4.70
C ASP A 147 -7.80 -10.10 -4.98
N THR A 148 -7.21 -10.24 -6.18
CA THR A 148 -6.37 -11.40 -6.52
C THR A 148 -5.02 -11.35 -5.81
N ILE A 149 -4.46 -10.14 -5.63
CA ILE A 149 -3.25 -9.92 -4.81
C ILE A 149 -3.54 -10.30 -3.34
N GLN A 150 -4.70 -9.91 -2.82
CA GLN A 150 -5.14 -10.25 -1.46
C GLN A 150 -5.32 -11.75 -1.27
N GLU A 151 -5.89 -12.44 -2.26
CA GLU A 151 -6.05 -13.89 -2.20
C GLU A 151 -4.71 -14.63 -2.27
N TYR A 152 -3.75 -14.15 -3.06
CA TYR A 152 -2.48 -14.85 -3.26
C TYR A 152 -1.43 -14.54 -2.18
N PHE A 153 -1.21 -13.25 -1.88
CA PHE A 153 -0.19 -12.81 -0.93
C PHE A 153 -0.73 -12.54 0.47
N GLY A 154 -2.06 -12.42 0.61
CA GLY A 154 -2.68 -12.00 1.85
C GLY A 154 -2.89 -10.50 1.95
N VAL A 155 -3.52 -10.12 3.05
CA VAL A 155 -4.09 -8.79 3.28
C VAL A 155 -3.02 -7.71 3.41
N ASN A 156 -1.91 -7.99 4.11
CA ASN A 156 -0.87 -7.00 4.37
C ASN A 156 -0.25 -6.48 3.06
N PHE A 157 0.10 -7.39 2.15
CA PHE A 157 0.63 -7.04 0.84
C PHE A 157 -0.41 -6.32 -0.02
N ALA A 158 -1.66 -6.80 -0.02
CA ALA A 158 -2.72 -6.15 -0.78
C ALA A 158 -3.01 -4.72 -0.28
N MET A 159 -3.00 -4.49 1.03
CA MET A 159 -3.19 -3.17 1.61
C MET A 159 -2.03 -2.23 1.23
N TYR A 160 -0.79 -2.72 1.23
CA TYR A 160 0.37 -1.97 0.76
C TYR A 160 0.24 -1.56 -0.72
N PHE A 161 -0.11 -2.50 -1.61
CA PHE A 161 -0.27 -2.18 -3.02
C PHE A 161 -1.48 -1.29 -3.31
N ALA A 162 -2.55 -1.44 -2.53
CA ALA A 162 -3.70 -0.55 -2.57
C ALA A 162 -3.31 0.89 -2.20
N TRP A 163 -2.55 1.06 -1.11
CA TRP A 163 -2.01 2.35 -0.68
C TRP A 163 -1.12 2.98 -1.76
N LEU A 164 -0.16 2.21 -2.26
CA LEU A 164 0.77 2.67 -3.30
C LEU A 164 0.03 3.11 -4.57
N GLY A 165 -0.93 2.31 -5.03
CA GLY A 165 -1.75 2.66 -6.19
C GLY A 165 -2.55 3.93 -5.97
N PHE A 166 -3.26 4.02 -4.83
CA PHE A 166 -4.06 5.19 -4.48
C PHE A 166 -3.22 6.48 -4.40
N TYR A 167 -2.06 6.41 -3.75
CA TYR A 167 -1.11 7.51 -3.67
C TYR A 167 -0.64 7.96 -5.07
N THR A 168 -0.29 7.00 -5.93
CA THR A 168 0.16 7.27 -7.30
C THR A 168 -0.94 7.97 -8.12
N TYR A 169 -2.20 7.55 -7.98
CA TYR A 169 -3.32 8.21 -8.67
C TYR A 169 -3.57 9.63 -8.13
N MET A 170 -3.48 9.83 -6.81
CA MET A 170 -3.64 11.16 -6.20
C MET A 170 -2.50 12.12 -6.54
N LEU A 171 -1.30 11.62 -6.86
CA LEU A 171 -0.19 12.45 -7.34
C LEU A 171 -0.39 13.02 -8.75
N ILE A 172 -1.30 12.46 -9.56
CA ILE A 172 -1.53 12.91 -10.93
C ILE A 172 -2.03 14.36 -10.99
N PRO A 173 -3.12 14.76 -10.28
CA PRO A 173 -3.54 16.16 -10.25
C PRO A 173 -2.46 17.09 -9.66
N ALA A 174 -1.71 16.63 -8.65
CA ALA A 174 -0.62 17.41 -8.07
C ALA A 174 0.54 17.63 -9.07
N SER A 175 0.88 16.61 -9.86
CA SER A 175 1.88 16.69 -10.91
C SER A 175 1.44 17.63 -12.04
N ILE A 176 0.17 17.58 -12.45
CA ILE A 176 -0.38 18.52 -13.44
C ILE A 176 -0.27 19.96 -12.93
N ALA A 177 -0.69 20.23 -11.70
CA ALA A 177 -0.57 21.56 -11.10
C ALA A 177 0.91 22.02 -11.00
N GLY A 178 1.82 21.13 -10.63
CA GLY A 178 3.25 21.40 -10.57
C GLY A 178 3.86 21.72 -11.93
N LEU A 179 3.51 20.96 -12.98
CA LEU A 179 3.95 21.22 -14.34
C LEU A 179 3.42 22.57 -14.87
N LEU A 180 2.16 22.90 -14.58
CA LEU A 180 1.59 24.21 -14.94
C LEU A 180 2.36 25.36 -14.27
N CYS A 181 2.71 25.23 -12.99
CA CYS A 181 3.52 26.22 -12.29
C CYS A 181 4.94 26.33 -12.87
N PHE A 182 5.54 25.19 -13.24
CA PHE A 182 6.86 25.15 -13.87
C PHE A 182 6.87 25.83 -15.25
N PHE A 183 5.88 25.53 -16.11
CA PHE A 183 5.75 26.18 -17.42
C PHE A 183 5.45 27.68 -17.29
N TYR A 184 4.64 28.09 -16.30
CA TYR A 184 4.43 29.50 -15.98
C TYR A 184 5.75 30.21 -15.63
N GLY A 185 6.60 29.57 -14.83
CA GLY A 185 7.93 30.08 -14.50
C GLY A 185 8.84 30.24 -15.72
N LEU A 186 8.84 29.26 -16.63
CA LEU A 186 9.61 29.34 -17.88
C LEU A 186 9.14 30.48 -18.79
N ILE A 187 7.83 30.70 -18.92
CA ILE A 187 7.26 31.77 -19.76
C ILE A 187 7.63 33.15 -19.16
N THR A 188 7.50 33.29 -17.84
CA THR A 188 7.73 34.56 -17.12
C THR A 188 9.22 34.90 -16.97
N LEU A 189 10.12 33.91 -17.11
CA LEU A 189 11.57 34.07 -16.94
C LEU A 189 12.17 35.20 -17.79
N SER A 190 11.71 35.35 -19.04
CA SER A 190 12.21 36.39 -19.96
C SER A 190 11.75 37.81 -19.61
N GLN A 191 10.63 37.93 -18.89
CA GLN A 191 10.00 39.20 -18.53
C GLN A 191 10.55 39.75 -17.21
N ASN A 192 11.07 38.89 -16.34
CA ASN A 192 11.58 39.26 -15.02
C ASN A 192 12.81 40.16 -15.11
N GLN A 193 12.73 41.33 -14.48
CA GLN A 193 13.82 42.31 -14.45
C GLN A 193 15.07 41.76 -13.77
N ILE A 194 14.93 41.07 -12.63
CA ILE A 194 16.05 40.47 -11.87
C ILE A 194 16.86 39.48 -12.72
N GLY A 195 16.18 38.64 -13.50
CA GLY A 195 16.84 37.66 -14.37
C GLY A 195 17.59 38.31 -15.54
N ARG A 196 17.09 39.44 -16.06
CA ARG A 196 17.79 40.24 -17.09
C ARG A 196 18.98 40.99 -16.52
N ASP A 197 18.82 41.55 -15.33
CA ASP A 197 19.81 42.29 -14.59
C ASP A 197 21.03 41.43 -14.25
N ALA A 198 20.82 40.22 -13.72
CA ALA A 198 21.89 39.27 -13.39
C ALA A 198 22.68 38.72 -14.61
N CYS A 199 22.10 38.78 -15.80
CA CYS A 199 22.69 38.24 -17.05
C CYS A 199 23.07 39.34 -18.05
N SER A 200 22.99 40.60 -17.64
CA SER A 200 23.27 41.75 -18.47
C SER A 200 24.79 41.98 -18.61
N PRO A 201 25.22 42.80 -19.57
CA PRO A 201 26.63 43.20 -19.68
C PRO A 201 27.18 43.94 -18.45
N TRP A 202 26.33 44.62 -17.68
CA TRP A 202 26.77 45.29 -16.46
C TRP A 202 27.11 44.30 -15.34
N ALA A 203 26.48 43.12 -15.31
CA ALA A 203 26.81 42.08 -14.34
C ALA A 203 28.24 41.53 -14.51
N ASP A 204 28.87 41.74 -15.67
CA ASP A 204 30.27 41.35 -15.87
C ASP A 204 31.26 42.32 -15.22
N THR A 205 30.89 43.60 -15.08
CA THR A 205 31.75 44.64 -14.49
C THR A 205 31.63 44.72 -12.97
N VAL A 206 30.58 44.13 -12.38
CA VAL A 206 30.35 44.13 -10.94
C VAL A 206 31.07 42.95 -10.29
N ILE A 207 32.03 43.27 -9.43
CA ILE A 207 32.81 42.32 -8.63
C ILE A 207 32.13 42.15 -7.25
N MET A 208 31.84 40.91 -6.89
CA MET A 208 31.27 40.52 -5.61
C MET A 208 32.37 40.20 -4.59
N CYS A 209 32.06 40.43 -3.31
CA CYS A 209 32.94 40.07 -2.21
C CYS A 209 33.13 38.54 -2.11
N PRO A 210 34.30 38.08 -1.62
CA PRO A 210 34.53 36.67 -1.35
C PRO A 210 33.57 36.16 -0.27
N GLN A 211 33.19 34.88 -0.37
CA GLN A 211 32.24 34.25 0.56
C GLN A 211 32.89 33.74 1.85
N CYS A 212 34.23 33.81 1.96
CA CYS A 212 35.00 33.24 3.06
C CYS A 212 36.14 34.17 3.50
N ASP A 213 36.50 34.08 4.78
CA ASP A 213 37.49 34.95 5.42
C ASP A 213 38.93 34.69 4.97
N ARG A 214 39.26 33.48 4.50
CA ARG A 214 40.61 33.09 4.05
C ARG A 214 40.55 32.32 2.73
N ASN A 215 41.51 32.61 1.84
CA ASN A 215 41.76 31.92 0.57
C ASN A 215 40.53 31.79 -0.36
N CYS A 216 39.71 32.83 -0.46
CA CYS A 216 38.60 32.88 -1.42
C CYS A 216 38.78 34.08 -2.36
N ASP A 217 38.63 33.83 -3.66
CA ASP A 217 38.77 34.86 -4.69
C ASP A 217 37.49 35.68 -4.83
N TYR A 218 37.65 36.91 -5.33
CA TYR A 218 36.54 37.73 -5.78
C TYR A 218 35.91 37.10 -7.03
N TRP A 219 34.59 37.21 -7.16
CA TRP A 219 33.84 36.61 -8.25
C TRP A 219 32.95 37.65 -8.94
N ARG A 220 32.63 37.43 -10.22
CA ARG A 220 31.79 38.36 -11.01
C ARG A 220 30.33 37.96 -10.90
N LEU A 221 29.41 38.93 -10.83
CA LEU A 221 27.98 38.65 -10.70
C LEU A 221 27.43 37.80 -11.86
N ASN A 222 27.91 38.03 -13.08
CA ASN A 222 27.52 37.28 -14.28
C ASN A 222 27.73 35.75 -14.16
N THR A 223 28.68 35.27 -13.36
CA THR A 223 28.89 33.81 -13.19
C THR A 223 27.68 33.12 -12.56
N THR A 224 26.85 33.85 -11.82
CA THR A 224 25.60 33.34 -11.21
C THR A 224 24.35 33.52 -12.09
N CYS A 225 24.50 33.98 -13.33
CA CYS A 225 23.37 34.20 -14.25
C CYS A 225 22.49 32.95 -14.43
N ILE A 226 23.10 31.78 -14.66
CA ILE A 226 22.36 30.53 -14.87
C ILE A 226 21.63 30.11 -13.59
N LEU A 227 22.33 30.17 -12.45
CA LEU A 227 21.76 29.82 -11.14
C LEU A 227 20.57 30.73 -10.81
N THR A 228 20.73 32.04 -11.02
CA THR A 228 19.67 33.03 -10.81
C THR A 228 18.46 32.73 -11.69
N LYS A 229 18.67 32.44 -12.98
CA LYS A 229 17.59 32.03 -13.89
C LYS A 229 16.88 30.76 -13.43
N MET A 230 17.61 29.74 -12.97
CA MET A 230 17.01 28.51 -12.42
C MET A 230 16.17 28.80 -11.18
N THR A 231 16.67 29.60 -10.24
CA THR A 231 15.93 30.00 -9.04
C THR A 231 14.66 30.75 -9.41
N LEU A 232 14.71 31.68 -10.36
CA LEU A 232 13.54 32.44 -10.84
C LEU A 232 12.47 31.57 -11.54
N VAL A 233 12.81 30.40 -12.06
CA VAL A 233 11.81 29.46 -12.60
C VAL A 233 11.01 28.82 -11.47
N PHE A 234 11.65 28.53 -10.32
CA PHE A 234 11.01 27.91 -9.16
C PHE A 234 10.41 28.92 -8.17
N ASP A 235 10.94 30.14 -8.11
CA ASP A 235 10.48 31.19 -7.20
C ASP A 235 9.60 32.19 -7.97
N THR A 236 8.33 31.84 -8.13
CA THR A 236 7.34 32.67 -8.81
C THR A 236 6.11 32.84 -7.94
N PRO A 237 5.28 33.90 -8.15
CA PRO A 237 4.02 34.03 -7.44
C PRO A 237 3.10 32.79 -7.55
N ALA A 238 3.23 32.01 -8.63
CA ALA A 238 2.48 30.77 -8.81
C ALA A 238 2.90 29.67 -7.82
N THR A 239 4.15 29.61 -7.36
CA THR A 239 4.59 28.59 -6.41
C THR A 239 4.04 28.81 -5.00
N VAL A 240 3.70 30.05 -4.64
CA VAL A 240 2.95 30.36 -3.41
C VAL A 240 1.54 29.75 -3.48
N VAL A 241 0.85 29.91 -4.62
CA VAL A 241 -0.48 29.30 -4.83
C VAL A 241 -0.37 27.77 -4.82
N PHE A 242 0.67 27.21 -5.44
CA PHE A 242 0.94 25.78 -5.42
C PHE A 242 1.18 25.24 -4.00
N ALA A 243 1.90 25.96 -3.14
CA ALA A 243 2.13 25.56 -1.75
C ALA A 243 0.81 25.46 -0.95
N VAL A 244 -0.12 26.40 -1.17
CA VAL A 244 -1.46 26.35 -0.57
C VAL A 244 -2.23 25.14 -1.11
N PHE A 245 -2.21 24.92 -2.42
CA PHE A 245 -2.83 23.75 -3.05
C PHE A 245 -2.27 22.43 -2.50
N MET A 246 -0.95 22.30 -2.33
CA MET A 246 -0.31 21.10 -1.77
C MET A 246 -0.72 20.84 -0.32
N SER A 247 -0.96 21.90 0.46
CA SER A 247 -1.46 21.78 1.84
C SER A 247 -2.87 21.18 1.86
N PHE A 248 -3.77 21.67 1.00
CA PHE A 248 -5.12 21.10 0.85
C PHE A 248 -5.08 19.68 0.28
N TRP A 249 -4.23 19.43 -0.72
CA TRP A 249 -4.05 18.12 -1.33
C TRP A 249 -3.61 17.07 -0.30
N ALA A 250 -2.68 17.41 0.61
CA ALA A 250 -2.20 16.49 1.63
C ALA A 250 -3.33 16.06 2.60
N VAL A 251 -4.17 17.01 3.03
CA VAL A 251 -5.33 16.73 3.89
C VAL A 251 -6.35 15.87 3.14
N LEU A 252 -6.67 16.25 1.90
CA LEU A 252 -7.60 15.50 1.04
C LEU A 252 -7.12 14.06 0.84
N TYR A 253 -5.84 13.87 0.55
CA TYR A 253 -5.25 12.55 0.37
C TYR A 253 -5.42 11.66 1.61
N LEU A 254 -5.11 12.17 2.80
CA LEU A 254 -5.22 11.41 4.04
C LEU A 254 -6.66 11.00 4.34
N GLU A 255 -7.62 11.91 4.19
CA GLU A 255 -9.04 11.62 4.43
C GLU A 255 -9.62 10.62 3.42
N LEU A 256 -9.30 10.79 2.13
CA LEU A 256 -9.76 9.85 1.10
C LEU A 256 -9.07 8.48 1.23
N TRP A 257 -7.79 8.45 1.61
CA TRP A 257 -7.10 7.19 1.90
C TRP A 257 -7.71 6.47 3.09
N ARG A 258 -8.03 7.19 4.17
CA ARG A 258 -8.72 6.61 5.34
C ARG A 258 -10.04 5.96 4.93
N ARG A 259 -10.90 6.69 4.20
CA ARG A 259 -12.16 6.15 3.67
C ARG A 259 -11.94 4.92 2.80
N LYS A 260 -10.95 4.96 1.90
CA LYS A 260 -10.65 3.83 1.01
C LYS A 260 -10.10 2.62 1.77
N SER A 261 -9.27 2.84 2.78
CA SER A 261 -8.70 1.80 3.63
C SER A 261 -9.79 1.10 4.45
N GLU A 262 -10.77 1.84 4.97
CA GLU A 262 -11.93 1.30 5.67
C GLU A 262 -12.82 0.48 4.72
N GLU A 263 -13.11 0.98 3.50
CA GLU A 263 -13.86 0.23 2.47
C GLU A 263 -13.19 -1.11 2.13
N LEU A 264 -11.87 -1.10 1.89
CA LEU A 264 -11.09 -2.32 1.60
C LEU A 264 -11.06 -3.26 2.80
N SER A 265 -10.89 -2.72 4.00
CA SER A 265 -10.87 -3.52 5.24
C SER A 265 -12.22 -4.18 5.51
N TYR A 266 -13.33 -3.49 5.21
CA TYR A 266 -14.66 -4.08 5.26
C TYR A 266 -14.84 -5.17 4.22
N ARG A 267 -14.49 -4.89 2.95
CA ARG A 267 -14.60 -5.85 1.84
C ARG A 267 -13.78 -7.11 2.03
N TRP A 268 -12.63 -7.01 2.71
CA TRP A 268 -11.77 -8.14 3.04
C TRP A 268 -12.08 -8.79 4.40
N GLY A 269 -13.10 -8.31 5.13
CA GLY A 269 -13.55 -8.93 6.38
C GLY A 269 -12.62 -8.71 7.57
N LEU A 270 -11.85 -7.62 7.58
CA LEU A 270 -10.87 -7.30 8.64
C LEU A 270 -11.48 -6.49 9.79
N VAL A 271 -12.66 -5.91 9.58
CA VAL A 271 -13.31 -5.04 10.58
C VAL A 271 -13.62 -5.86 11.84
N GLY A 272 -13.07 -5.47 12.99
CA GLY A 272 -13.25 -6.22 14.24
C GLY A 272 -12.53 -7.56 14.28
N TRP A 273 -11.73 -7.89 13.26
CA TRP A 273 -10.70 -8.92 13.35
C TRP A 273 -9.52 -8.34 14.14
N ASP A 274 -9.79 -8.09 15.42
CA ASP A 274 -8.71 -7.80 16.36
C ASP A 274 -8.03 -9.14 16.65
N GLN A 275 -6.70 -9.17 16.61
CA GLN A 275 -5.90 -10.23 17.21
C GLN A 275 -6.09 -10.19 18.74
N GLY A 276 -7.33 -10.32 19.23
CA GLY A 276 -7.73 -10.23 20.64
C GLY A 276 -7.15 -11.34 21.53
N ALA A 277 -6.15 -12.06 21.03
CA ALA A 277 -5.15 -12.80 21.77
C ALA A 277 -3.94 -13.02 20.84
N GLU A 278 -3.20 -11.97 20.44
CA GLU A 278 -1.84 -12.18 19.93
C GLU A 278 -1.11 -13.00 21.00
N HIS A 279 -0.85 -14.27 20.69
CA HIS A 279 -0.25 -15.17 21.64
C HIS A 279 1.12 -14.61 22.02
N PRO A 280 1.50 -14.66 23.31
CA PRO A 280 2.80 -14.18 23.71
C PRO A 280 3.86 -14.91 22.90
N ARG A 281 4.70 -14.12 22.21
CA ARG A 281 5.71 -14.65 21.28
C ARG A 281 6.45 -15.81 21.93
N PRO A 282 6.62 -16.96 21.26
CA PRO A 282 7.23 -18.15 21.87
C PRO A 282 8.66 -17.89 22.38
N GLN A 283 9.40 -16.98 21.74
CA GLN A 283 10.70 -16.48 22.21
C GLN A 283 10.60 -15.84 23.60
N TYR A 284 9.59 -14.99 23.83
CA TYR A 284 9.37 -14.31 25.11
C TYR A 284 9.02 -15.30 26.22
N LEU A 285 8.14 -16.26 25.95
CA LEU A 285 7.81 -17.33 26.91
C LEU A 285 9.04 -18.17 27.28
N ALA A 286 9.91 -18.48 26.32
CA ALA A 286 11.15 -19.22 26.57
C ALA A 286 12.13 -18.43 27.45
N MET A 287 12.24 -17.11 27.27
CA MET A 287 13.04 -16.24 28.14
C MET A 287 12.53 -16.28 29.58
N ILE A 288 11.21 -16.17 29.80
CA ILE A 288 10.59 -16.27 31.13
C ILE A 288 10.89 -17.62 31.77
N GLN A 289 10.72 -18.73 31.04
CA GLN A 289 11.02 -20.07 31.56
C GLN A 289 12.48 -20.22 31.98
N LYS A 290 13.43 -19.67 31.20
CA LYS A 290 14.86 -19.66 31.56
C LYS A 290 15.11 -18.82 32.81
N ALA A 291 14.53 -17.62 32.89
CA ALA A 291 14.67 -16.72 34.04
C ALA A 291 14.10 -17.34 35.34
N GLN A 292 12.93 -18.00 35.27
CA GLN A 292 12.35 -18.72 36.41
C GLN A 292 13.27 -19.85 36.90
N LYS A 293 13.86 -20.63 35.98
CA LYS A 293 14.83 -21.68 36.34
C LYS A 293 16.09 -21.12 37.01
N LEU A 294 16.56 -19.94 36.60
CA LEU A 294 17.70 -19.26 37.22
C LEU A 294 17.35 -18.75 38.63
N ASN A 295 16.21 -18.10 38.80
CA ASN A 295 15.75 -17.58 40.09
C ASN A 295 15.50 -18.70 41.11
N PHE A 296 14.99 -19.85 40.67
CA PHE A 296 14.82 -21.02 41.53
C PHE A 296 16.17 -21.58 42.03
N LYS A 297 17.20 -21.59 41.16
CA LYS A 297 18.57 -22.00 41.55
C LYS A 297 19.23 -21.04 42.52
N VAL A 298 18.94 -19.74 42.44
CA VAL A 298 19.47 -18.73 43.37
C VAL A 298 18.82 -18.84 44.75
N LYS A 299 17.51 -19.15 44.84
CA LYS A 299 16.82 -19.35 46.13
C LYS A 299 17.20 -20.65 46.87
N GLN A 300 17.80 -21.61 46.18
CA GLN A 300 18.26 -22.88 46.76
C GLN A 300 19.72 -22.87 47.20
N LYS A 301 20.44 -21.76 47.01
CA LYS A 301 21.77 -21.52 47.58
C LYS A 301 21.68 -20.56 48.75
#